data_AF-A0A7X7FIM7-F1
#
_entry.id   AF-A0A7X7FIM7-F1
#
_cell.length_a   1.000
_cell.length_b   1.000
_cell.length_c   1.000
_cell.angle_alpha   90.00
_cell.angle_beta   90.00
_cell.angle_gamma   90.00
#
_symmetry.space_group_name_H-M   'P 1'
#
loop_
_entity.id
_entity.type
_entity.pdbx_description
1 polymer ?
#
loop_
_entity_poly.entity_id
_entity_poly.type
_entity_poly.pdbx_seq_one_letter_code
_entity_poly.pdbx_strand_id
1 'polypeptide(L)'
;MRSRVHRFLTRRRRSVFMGFAVACAAGIFVRGAVAADAPNQFVIVSDTQGIEGVDRMTREIIRLAPPFAVCVGDMPSAFDPRVDFFRRLREANIPIHIAMGNHDGGTKIAVRSCLPPYPFNDEVDPALRFGVENKYYYSFNRGGIHFVIVDTCTADKEQETQWLEADLIRHVNNPKKYPTLLFMHYPDWMIGKDAQTGGP
;
A
#
# COMPACT_ATOMS: atom_id res chain seq x y z
N MET A 1 2.04 57.25 46.27
CA MET A 1 0.96 58.16 46.73
C MET A 1 0.48 58.96 45.52
N ARG A 2 -0.83 58.92 45.22
CA ARG A 2 -1.73 59.89 44.51
C ARG A 2 -1.07 60.86 43.49
N SER A 3 -1.61 61.20 42.31
CA SER A 3 -2.96 61.18 41.75
C SER A 3 -2.86 61.77 40.32
N ARG A 4 -3.77 61.36 39.43
CA ARG A 4 -4.02 61.87 38.07
C ARG A 4 -4.26 63.39 38.03
N VAL A 5 -3.90 64.07 36.92
CA VAL A 5 -4.74 65.12 36.28
C VAL A 5 -4.49 65.25 34.74
N HIS A 6 -5.60 65.14 34.02
CA HIS A 6 -6.08 65.66 32.72
C HIS A 6 -5.37 65.61 31.34
N ARG A 7 -6.24 65.22 30.39
CA ARG A 7 -6.25 65.34 28.92
C ARG A 7 -6.04 66.78 28.44
N PHE A 8 -5.46 66.93 27.23
CA PHE A 8 -6.08 67.77 26.18
C PHE A 8 -5.78 67.24 24.75
N LEU A 9 -6.68 67.61 23.85
CA LEU A 9 -7.02 67.08 22.53
C LEU A 9 -6.00 67.31 21.39
N THR A 10 -6.35 66.66 20.26
CA THR A 10 -6.01 66.91 18.84
C THR A 10 -4.87 66.01 18.32
N ARG A 11 -4.94 65.38 17.14
CA ARG A 11 -5.65 65.68 15.89
C ARG A 11 -5.72 64.39 15.05
N ARG A 12 -6.87 64.12 14.42
CA ARG A 12 -7.04 63.07 13.39
C ARG A 12 -6.02 63.26 12.26
N ARG A 13 -5.31 62.20 11.88
CA ARG A 13 -4.90 61.98 10.49
C ARG A 13 -5.27 60.55 10.08
N ARG A 14 -6.10 60.49 9.05
CA ARG A 14 -6.44 59.30 8.28
C ARG A 14 -5.18 58.85 7.54
N SER A 15 -4.80 57.59 7.71
CA SER A 15 -3.89 56.91 6.79
C SER A 15 -4.62 55.68 6.29
N VAL A 16 -5.06 55.77 5.03
CA VAL A 16 -5.58 54.66 4.24
C VAL A 16 -4.39 53.73 3.99
N PHE A 17 -4.37 52.55 4.60
CA PHE A 17 -3.55 51.44 4.12
C PHE A 17 -4.48 50.48 3.39
N MET A 18 -4.42 50.62 2.07
CA MET A 18 -5.02 49.77 1.06
C MET A 18 -4.34 48.39 1.12
N GLY A 19 -5.15 47.35 1.17
CA GLY A 19 -4.70 45.99 1.42
C GLY A 19 -3.89 45.37 0.28
N PHE A 20 -3.05 44.42 0.68
CA PHE A 20 -2.71 43.25 -0.13
C PHE A 20 -2.79 42.05 0.82
N ALA A 21 -3.99 41.47 0.94
CA ALA A 21 -4.14 40.14 1.49
C ALA A 21 -3.71 39.17 0.39
N VAL A 22 -2.53 38.59 0.52
CA VAL A 22 -2.13 37.42 -0.26
C VAL A 22 -2.99 36.27 0.22
N ALA A 23 -4.07 36.00 -0.50
CA ALA A 23 -4.84 34.79 -0.34
C ALA A 23 -3.98 33.62 -0.82
N CYS A 24 -3.25 32.99 0.10
CA CYS A 24 -2.74 31.64 -0.13
C CYS A 24 -3.97 30.74 -0.29
N ALA A 25 -4.38 30.50 -1.54
CA ALA A 25 -5.31 29.44 -1.86
C ALA A 25 -4.61 28.12 -1.50
N ALA A 26 -4.84 27.65 -0.27
CA ALA A 26 -4.62 26.27 0.09
C ALA A 26 -5.60 25.47 -0.77
N GLY A 27 -5.14 25.06 -1.96
CA GLY A 27 -5.83 24.09 -2.77
C GLY A 27 -5.91 22.81 -1.97
N ILE A 28 -7.02 22.62 -1.26
CA ILE A 28 -7.43 21.30 -0.80
C ILE A 28 -7.74 20.54 -2.09
N PHE A 29 -6.75 19.85 -2.62
CA PHE A 29 -6.99 18.78 -3.58
C PHE A 29 -7.72 17.69 -2.82
N VAL A 30 -9.06 17.75 -2.82
CA VAL A 30 -9.87 16.56 -2.60
C VAL A 30 -9.62 15.68 -3.81
N ARG A 31 -8.55 14.87 -3.76
CA ARG A 31 -8.36 13.76 -4.70
C ARG A 31 -9.60 12.88 -4.55
N GLY A 32 -10.33 12.69 -5.65
CA GLY A 32 -11.63 12.05 -5.68
C GLY A 32 -11.66 10.73 -4.92
N ALA A 33 -12.60 10.63 -3.99
CA ALA A 33 -12.98 9.40 -3.33
C ALA A 33 -13.69 8.49 -4.34
N VAL A 34 -12.93 7.85 -5.22
CA VAL A 34 -13.46 6.79 -6.11
C VAL A 34 -13.39 5.41 -5.42
N ALA A 35 -12.60 5.29 -4.35
CA ALA A 35 -12.39 4.03 -3.62
C ALA A 35 -13.56 3.60 -2.71
N ALA A 36 -14.56 4.46 -2.46
CA ALA A 36 -15.57 4.21 -1.43
C ALA A 36 -16.69 3.24 -1.87
N ASP A 37 -17.03 3.19 -3.15
CA ASP A 37 -18.23 2.48 -3.61
C ASP A 37 -18.03 0.96 -3.79
N ALA A 38 -16.78 0.50 -3.89
CA ALA A 38 -16.46 -0.92 -4.07
C ALA A 38 -15.16 -1.31 -3.35
N PRO A 39 -15.13 -1.33 -2.00
CA PRO A 39 -13.90 -1.52 -1.21
C PRO A 39 -13.20 -2.86 -1.46
N ASN A 40 -13.89 -3.82 -2.10
CA ASN A 40 -13.39 -5.15 -2.41
C ASN A 40 -13.08 -5.36 -3.91
N GLN A 41 -13.12 -4.32 -4.75
CA GLN A 41 -12.75 -4.43 -6.16
C GLN A 41 -11.24 -4.22 -6.34
N PHE A 42 -10.45 -5.26 -6.10
CA PHE A 42 -8.99 -5.20 -6.20
C PHE A 42 -8.46 -5.91 -7.43
N VAL A 43 -7.20 -5.62 -7.75
CA VAL A 43 -6.45 -6.31 -8.81
C VAL A 43 -5.46 -7.27 -8.18
N ILE A 44 -5.32 -8.46 -8.76
CA ILE A 44 -4.25 -9.41 -8.44
C ILE A 44 -3.23 -9.38 -9.58
N VAL A 45 -1.94 -9.25 -9.25
CA VAL A 45 -0.82 -9.33 -10.19
C VAL A 45 0.22 -10.32 -9.67
N SER A 46 0.98 -10.93 -10.57
CA SER A 46 2.07 -11.87 -10.23
C SER A 46 3.13 -11.85 -11.31
N ASP A 47 4.31 -12.38 -11.01
CA ASP A 47 5.33 -12.76 -12.01
C ASP A 47 5.68 -11.62 -12.96
N THR A 48 5.81 -10.42 -12.40
CA THR A 48 6.04 -9.19 -13.17
C THR A 48 7.50 -9.00 -13.56
N GLN A 49 8.40 -9.80 -12.98
CA GLN A 49 9.77 -9.92 -13.46
C GLN A 49 9.82 -10.57 -14.84
N GLY A 50 10.78 -10.17 -15.68
CA GLY A 50 11.09 -10.92 -16.90
C GLY A 50 10.05 -10.82 -18.03
N ILE A 51 8.81 -10.43 -17.75
CA ILE A 51 7.73 -10.35 -18.74
C ILE A 51 7.65 -9.00 -19.48
N GLU A 52 7.16 -9.04 -20.71
CA GLU A 52 6.74 -7.85 -21.45
C GLU A 52 5.35 -7.39 -21.00
N GLY A 53 4.99 -6.14 -21.30
CA GLY A 53 3.64 -5.62 -21.07
C GLY A 53 3.34 -5.08 -19.67
N VAL A 54 4.28 -5.13 -18.72
CA VAL A 54 4.13 -4.55 -17.37
C VAL A 54 3.70 -3.08 -17.44
N ASP A 55 4.26 -2.30 -18.36
CA ASP A 55 3.91 -0.89 -18.54
C ASP A 55 2.44 -0.68 -18.99
N ARG A 56 1.95 -1.53 -19.91
CA ARG A 56 0.54 -1.50 -20.33
C ARG A 56 -0.37 -1.91 -19.16
N MET A 57 -0.05 -3.02 -18.49
CA MET A 57 -0.77 -3.47 -17.30
C MET A 57 -0.84 -2.37 -16.24
N THR A 58 0.27 -1.68 -15.98
CA THR A 58 0.33 -0.55 -15.04
C THR A 58 -0.66 0.55 -15.41
N ARG A 59 -0.73 0.94 -16.69
CA ARG A 59 -1.71 1.95 -17.15
C ARG A 59 -3.14 1.50 -16.95
N GLU A 60 -3.46 0.25 -17.26
CA GLU A 60 -4.82 -0.27 -17.11
C GLU A 60 -5.21 -0.34 -15.63
N ILE A 61 -4.31 -0.75 -14.72
CA ILE A 61 -4.58 -0.76 -13.27
C ILE A 61 -4.85 0.66 -12.77
N ILE A 62 -4.03 1.64 -13.17
CA ILE A 62 -4.24 3.04 -12.80
C ILE A 62 -5.58 3.56 -13.32
N ARG A 63 -5.95 3.18 -14.55
CA ARG A 63 -7.23 3.56 -15.16
C ARG A 63 -8.43 2.94 -14.44
N LEU A 64 -8.30 1.68 -13.99
CA LEU A 64 -9.30 0.99 -13.19
C LEU A 64 -9.47 1.64 -11.81
N ALA A 65 -8.44 2.29 -11.29
CA ALA A 65 -8.40 2.95 -9.99
C ALA A 65 -8.95 2.07 -8.85
N PRO A 66 -8.50 0.80 -8.71
CA PRO A 66 -8.98 -0.07 -7.65
C PRO A 66 -8.58 0.49 -6.28
N PRO A 67 -9.32 0.18 -5.19
CA PRO A 67 -8.96 0.62 -3.86
C PRO A 67 -7.61 0.04 -3.38
N PHE A 68 -7.16 -1.07 -3.96
CA PHE A 68 -5.85 -1.68 -3.75
C PHE A 68 -5.52 -2.73 -4.82
N ALA A 69 -4.26 -3.15 -4.83
CA ALA A 69 -3.79 -4.33 -5.54
C ALA A 69 -3.13 -5.33 -4.60
N VAL A 70 -3.08 -6.60 -5.01
CA VAL A 70 -2.29 -7.65 -4.37
C VAL A 70 -1.29 -8.20 -5.40
N CYS A 71 0.00 -8.13 -5.08
CA CYS A 71 1.08 -8.74 -5.84
C CYS A 71 1.48 -10.05 -5.17
N VAL A 72 1.28 -11.19 -5.83
CA VAL A 72 1.54 -12.51 -5.25
C VAL A 72 2.96 -13.03 -5.54
N GLY A 73 3.93 -12.11 -5.60
CA GLY A 73 5.36 -12.42 -5.70
C GLY A 73 5.96 -12.26 -7.10
N ASP A 74 7.26 -12.53 -7.15
CA ASP A 74 8.09 -12.53 -8.35
C ASP A 74 8.13 -11.15 -9.03
N MET A 75 8.64 -10.21 -8.26
CA MET A 75 8.71 -8.80 -8.61
C MET A 75 9.98 -8.47 -9.41
N PRO A 76 9.95 -7.38 -10.20
CA PRO A 76 11.14 -6.92 -10.90
C PRO A 76 12.19 -6.46 -9.89
N SER A 77 13.47 -6.71 -10.20
CA SER A 77 14.57 -6.20 -9.37
C SER A 77 14.64 -4.68 -9.41
N ALA A 78 15.36 -4.05 -8.46
CA ALA A 78 15.61 -2.61 -8.47
C ALA A 78 16.27 -2.05 -9.74
N PHE A 79 17.04 -2.89 -10.42
CA PHE A 79 17.74 -2.52 -11.65
C PHE A 79 16.87 -2.73 -12.89
N ASP A 80 15.70 -3.34 -12.73
CA ASP A 80 14.75 -3.57 -13.79
C ASP A 80 13.84 -2.35 -13.93
N PRO A 81 13.76 -1.69 -15.10
CA PRO A 81 12.88 -0.53 -15.29
C PRO A 81 11.40 -0.83 -15.01
N ARG A 82 11.00 -2.11 -15.05
CA ARG A 82 9.62 -2.55 -14.70
C ARG A 82 9.29 -2.32 -13.23
N VAL A 83 10.28 -2.16 -12.35
CA VAL A 83 10.06 -1.83 -10.91
C VAL A 83 9.29 -0.52 -10.74
N ASP A 84 9.31 0.34 -11.76
CA ASP A 84 8.57 1.61 -11.79
C ASP A 84 7.05 1.44 -11.63
N PHE A 85 6.51 0.25 -11.94
CA PHE A 85 5.13 -0.15 -11.66
C PHE A 85 4.70 0.21 -10.23
N PHE A 86 5.53 -0.15 -9.24
CA PHE A 86 5.29 0.08 -7.81
C PHE A 86 5.19 1.56 -7.47
N ARG A 87 6.11 2.38 -8.00
CA ARG A 87 6.11 3.83 -7.81
C ARG A 87 4.84 4.44 -8.42
N ARG A 88 4.48 4.03 -9.63
CA ARG A 88 3.34 4.58 -10.38
C ARG A 88 2.00 4.28 -9.71
N LEU A 89 1.80 3.06 -9.20
CA LEU A 89 0.60 2.73 -8.43
C LEU A 89 0.51 3.55 -7.14
N ARG A 90 1.63 3.71 -6.41
CA ARG A 90 1.70 4.57 -5.22
C ARG A 90 1.33 6.01 -5.54
N GLU A 91 1.89 6.60 -6.59
CA GLU A 91 1.58 7.98 -7.01
C GLU A 91 0.12 8.17 -7.43
N ALA A 92 -0.49 7.11 -7.97
CA ALA A 92 -1.91 7.02 -8.27
C ALA A 92 -2.80 6.74 -7.04
N ASN A 93 -2.22 6.68 -5.82
CA ASN A 93 -2.92 6.33 -4.57
C ASN A 93 -3.57 4.95 -4.58
N ILE A 94 -2.92 3.96 -5.21
CA ILE A 94 -3.35 2.57 -5.19
C ILE A 94 -2.38 1.80 -4.27
N PRO A 95 -2.80 1.46 -3.02
CA PRO A 95 -2.01 0.62 -2.13
C PRO A 95 -1.74 -0.75 -2.74
N ILE A 96 -0.60 -1.35 -2.43
CA ILE A 96 -0.21 -2.68 -2.89
C ILE A 96 0.12 -3.55 -1.68
N HIS A 97 -0.57 -4.68 -1.56
CA HIS A 97 -0.17 -5.78 -0.67
C HIS A 97 0.71 -6.74 -1.44
N ILE A 98 1.79 -7.20 -0.82
CA ILE A 98 2.82 -8.02 -1.47
C ILE A 98 3.00 -9.31 -0.69
N ALA A 99 2.96 -10.45 -1.40
CA ALA A 99 3.45 -11.75 -0.97
C ALA A 99 4.86 -12.00 -1.54
N MET A 100 5.64 -12.87 -0.90
CA MET A 100 6.95 -13.29 -1.41
C MET A 100 6.82 -14.34 -2.50
N GLY A 101 7.49 -14.11 -3.63
CA GLY A 101 7.80 -15.12 -4.62
C GLY A 101 9.19 -15.72 -4.46
N ASN A 102 9.43 -16.86 -5.11
CA ASN A 102 10.70 -17.57 -4.97
C ASN A 102 11.87 -16.80 -5.59
N HIS A 103 11.58 -15.87 -6.48
CA HIS A 103 12.58 -14.97 -7.05
C HIS A 103 12.76 -13.68 -6.27
N ASP A 104 12.07 -13.43 -5.15
CA ASP A 104 12.15 -12.16 -4.42
C ASP A 104 13.23 -12.14 -3.32
N GLY A 105 13.85 -13.28 -3.02
CA GLY A 105 14.96 -13.39 -2.07
C GLY A 105 16.26 -12.72 -2.55
N GLY A 106 17.23 -12.55 -1.63
CA GLY A 106 18.61 -12.16 -1.97
C GLY A 106 18.74 -10.74 -2.53
N THR A 107 19.46 -10.56 -3.66
CA THR A 107 19.78 -9.25 -4.28
C THR A 107 18.57 -8.44 -4.75
N LYS A 108 17.39 -9.05 -4.85
CA LYS A 108 16.12 -8.36 -5.16
C LYS A 108 15.43 -7.76 -3.95
N ILE A 109 15.97 -7.98 -2.75
CA ILE A 109 15.79 -7.09 -1.60
C ILE A 109 16.14 -5.64 -1.97
N ALA A 110 16.85 -5.38 -3.08
CA ALA A 110 17.01 -4.05 -3.67
C ALA A 110 15.69 -3.34 -4.05
N VAL A 111 14.55 -4.04 -4.21
CA VAL A 111 13.23 -3.38 -4.31
C VAL A 111 13.07 -2.39 -3.15
N ARG A 112 13.55 -2.72 -1.94
CA ARG A 112 13.60 -1.81 -0.78
C ARG A 112 14.29 -0.47 -1.06
N SER A 113 15.31 -0.45 -1.92
CA SER A 113 16.08 0.75 -2.28
C SER A 113 15.33 1.68 -3.23
N CYS A 114 14.34 1.18 -3.98
CA CYS A 114 13.52 1.96 -4.92
C CYS A 114 12.24 2.56 -4.30
N LEU A 115 12.00 2.27 -3.01
CA LEU A 115 10.73 2.52 -2.33
C LEU A 115 10.65 3.63 -1.28
N PRO A 116 11.72 4.39 -0.97
CA PRO A 116 11.55 5.59 -0.15
C PRO A 116 10.76 6.70 -0.88
N PRO A 117 9.90 7.46 -0.16
CA PRO A 117 9.39 7.15 1.17
C PRO A 117 8.32 6.03 1.10
N TYR A 118 8.40 5.10 2.05
CA TYR A 118 7.38 4.07 2.27
C TYR A 118 6.11 4.76 2.84
N PRO A 119 4.92 4.49 2.30
CA PRO A 119 4.35 3.15 2.42
C PRO A 119 3.74 2.58 1.13
N PHE A 120 3.89 1.28 0.92
CA PHE A 120 3.08 0.53 -0.05
C PHE A 120 1.63 0.36 0.39
N ASN A 121 1.43 0.33 1.70
CA ASN A 121 0.13 0.17 2.32
C ASN A 121 0.17 0.75 3.73
N ASP A 122 -0.76 1.64 4.03
CA ASP A 122 -0.92 2.30 5.32
C ASP A 122 -1.82 1.53 6.30
N GLU A 123 -2.55 0.52 5.81
CA GLU A 123 -3.40 -0.39 6.59
C GLU A 123 -2.59 -1.50 7.29
N VAL A 124 -1.33 -1.69 6.91
CA VAL A 124 -0.42 -2.67 7.52
C VAL A 124 0.51 -1.97 8.51
N ASP A 125 0.66 -2.57 9.70
CA ASP A 125 1.62 -2.16 10.72
C ASP A 125 3.00 -1.95 10.07
N PRO A 126 3.67 -0.80 10.25
CA PRO A 126 5.03 -0.57 9.77
C PRO A 126 6.02 -1.70 10.05
N ALA A 127 5.90 -2.41 11.18
CA ALA A 127 6.73 -3.54 11.55
C ALA A 127 6.43 -4.83 10.75
N LEU A 128 5.24 -4.92 10.16
CA LEU A 128 4.77 -6.03 9.32
C LEU A 128 4.83 -5.69 7.82
N ARG A 129 5.29 -4.48 7.48
CA ARG A 129 5.50 -4.11 6.08
C ARG A 129 6.57 -5.00 5.48
N PHE A 130 6.31 -5.44 4.26
CA PHE A 130 7.14 -6.36 3.50
C PHE A 130 8.65 -6.18 3.75
N GLY A 131 9.27 -7.19 4.38
CA GLY A 131 10.70 -7.24 4.63
C GLY A 131 11.21 -6.55 5.90
N VAL A 132 10.34 -5.95 6.71
CA VAL A 132 10.72 -5.58 8.08
C VAL A 132 10.86 -6.86 8.91
N GLU A 133 11.99 -7.03 9.59
CA GLU A 133 12.36 -8.23 10.36
C GLU A 133 12.39 -9.56 9.58
N ASN A 134 12.48 -9.52 8.23
CA ASN A 134 12.33 -10.72 7.37
C ASN A 134 10.98 -11.44 7.57
N LYS A 135 9.94 -10.71 8.00
CA LYS A 135 8.55 -11.20 8.03
C LYS A 135 7.85 -10.78 6.74
N TYR A 136 7.22 -11.76 6.10
CA TYR A 136 6.57 -11.60 4.80
C TYR A 136 5.11 -12.08 4.79
N TYR A 137 4.56 -12.32 5.97
CA TYR A 137 3.20 -12.76 6.20
C TYR A 137 2.50 -11.77 7.14
N TYR A 138 1.22 -11.50 6.87
CA TYR A 138 0.38 -10.60 7.67
C TYR A 138 -1.08 -10.74 7.23
N SER A 139 -1.99 -10.13 7.98
CA SER A 139 -3.41 -10.09 7.63
C SER A 139 -4.01 -8.70 7.89
N PHE A 140 -5.12 -8.41 7.22
CA PHE A 140 -5.87 -7.16 7.36
C PHE A 140 -7.34 -7.37 7.04
N ASN A 141 -8.20 -6.44 7.46
CA ASN A 141 -9.64 -6.48 7.17
C ASN A 141 -10.03 -5.28 6.31
N ARG A 142 -10.71 -5.53 5.20
CA ARG A 142 -11.22 -4.46 4.33
C ARG A 142 -12.55 -4.87 3.71
N GLY A 143 -13.50 -3.93 3.65
CA GLY A 143 -14.81 -4.14 3.02
C GLY A 143 -15.58 -5.38 3.49
N GLY A 144 -15.36 -5.84 4.72
CA GLY A 144 -16.01 -7.05 5.26
C GLY A 144 -15.38 -8.36 4.80
N ILE A 145 -14.13 -8.36 4.37
CA ILE A 145 -13.31 -9.54 4.05
C ILE A 145 -12.06 -9.50 4.93
N HIS A 146 -11.63 -10.68 5.39
CA HIS A 146 -10.34 -10.87 6.04
C HIS A 146 -9.32 -11.38 5.02
N PHE A 147 -8.28 -10.60 4.80
CA PHE A 147 -7.23 -10.90 3.83
C PHE A 147 -6.00 -11.42 4.58
N VAL A 148 -5.45 -12.52 4.10
CA VAL A 148 -4.27 -13.16 4.66
C VAL A 148 -3.21 -13.27 3.57
N ILE A 149 -2.03 -12.74 3.82
CA ILE A 149 -0.85 -12.92 2.98
C ILE A 149 0.08 -13.88 3.72
N VAL A 150 0.44 -14.98 3.06
CA VAL A 150 1.43 -15.94 3.57
C VAL A 150 2.68 -15.90 2.71
N ASP A 151 3.81 -16.26 3.32
CA ASP A 151 5.06 -16.51 2.62
C ASP A 151 5.08 -18.01 2.28
N THR A 152 5.28 -18.39 1.02
CA THR A 152 5.46 -19.81 0.66
C THR A 152 6.90 -20.16 0.29
N CYS A 153 7.81 -19.19 0.38
CA CYS A 153 9.16 -19.29 -0.14
C CYS A 153 10.20 -19.44 0.97
N THR A 154 9.90 -19.00 2.20
CA THR A 154 10.77 -19.24 3.36
C THR A 154 10.62 -20.68 3.88
N ALA A 155 11.74 -21.36 4.14
CA ALA A 155 11.77 -22.75 4.61
C ALA A 155 11.38 -22.91 6.10
N ASP A 156 11.77 -21.96 6.96
CA ASP A 156 11.37 -21.95 8.37
C ASP A 156 9.93 -21.43 8.50
N LYS A 157 9.02 -22.33 8.88
CA LYS A 157 7.58 -22.06 8.98
C LYS A 157 7.05 -21.99 10.39
N GLU A 158 7.88 -22.18 11.41
CA GLU A 158 7.39 -22.33 12.78
C GLU A 158 6.64 -21.07 13.26
N GLN A 159 7.28 -19.91 13.12
CA GLN A 159 6.69 -18.63 13.54
C GLN A 159 5.47 -18.23 12.70
N GLU A 160 5.52 -18.49 11.39
CA GLU A 160 4.42 -18.19 10.48
C GLU A 160 3.20 -19.08 10.78
N THR A 161 3.41 -20.36 11.03
CA THR A 161 2.34 -21.31 11.35
C THR A 161 1.66 -20.93 12.66
N GLN A 162 2.45 -20.66 13.71
CA GLN A 162 1.92 -20.22 15.01
C GLN A 162 1.14 -18.90 14.89
N TRP A 163 1.65 -17.97 14.08
CA TRP A 163 0.97 -16.71 13.82
C TRP A 163 -0.35 -16.93 13.07
N LEU A 164 -0.35 -17.74 12.00
CA LEU A 164 -1.53 -17.98 11.17
C LEU A 164 -2.62 -18.70 11.97
N GLU A 165 -2.27 -19.69 12.79
CA GLU A 165 -3.21 -20.34 13.71
C GLU A 165 -3.86 -19.33 14.65
N ALA A 166 -3.04 -18.48 15.31
CA ALA A 166 -3.54 -17.45 16.21
C ALA A 166 -4.44 -16.42 15.50
N ASP A 167 -4.09 -16.05 14.26
CA ASP A 167 -4.85 -15.11 13.45
C ASP A 167 -6.21 -15.69 13.03
N LEU A 168 -6.23 -16.93 12.52
CA LEU A 168 -7.46 -17.61 12.12
C LEU A 168 -8.36 -17.89 13.34
N ILE A 169 -7.81 -18.27 14.50
CA ILE A 169 -8.59 -18.42 15.74
C ILE A 169 -9.22 -17.09 16.15
N ARG A 170 -8.44 -16.00 16.14
CA ARG A 170 -8.95 -14.65 16.44
C ARG A 170 -10.07 -14.27 15.46
N HIS A 171 -9.89 -14.61 14.18
CA HIS A 171 -10.82 -14.27 13.12
C HIS A 171 -12.12 -15.09 13.15
N VAL A 172 -12.07 -16.40 13.41
CA VAL A 172 -13.28 -17.24 13.58
C VAL A 172 -14.11 -16.78 14.78
N ASN A 173 -13.45 -16.28 15.83
CA ASN A 173 -14.10 -15.68 16.99
C ASN A 173 -14.56 -14.22 16.78
N ASN A 174 -14.29 -13.63 15.61
CA ASN A 174 -14.78 -12.30 15.27
C ASN A 174 -16.31 -12.36 15.08
N PRO A 175 -17.10 -11.55 15.81
CA PRO A 175 -18.57 -11.57 15.71
C PRO A 175 -19.08 -11.23 14.30
N LYS A 176 -18.26 -10.54 13.48
CA LYS A 176 -18.61 -10.18 12.11
C LYS A 176 -18.39 -11.31 11.09
N LYS A 177 -17.64 -12.36 11.44
CA LYS A 177 -17.41 -13.58 10.65
C LYS A 177 -17.10 -13.33 9.16
N TYR A 178 -16.14 -12.45 8.88
CA TYR A 178 -15.79 -12.16 7.48
C TYR A 178 -15.28 -13.41 6.77
N PRO A 179 -15.58 -13.62 5.48
CA PRO A 179 -14.88 -14.63 4.71
C PRO A 179 -13.38 -14.32 4.65
N THR A 180 -12.56 -15.36 4.64
CA THR A 180 -11.10 -15.25 4.52
C THR A 180 -10.67 -15.46 3.08
N LEU A 181 -9.86 -14.54 2.54
CA LEU A 181 -9.12 -14.72 1.30
C LEU A 181 -7.63 -14.81 1.63
N LEU A 182 -7.01 -15.92 1.23
CA LEU A 182 -5.60 -16.18 1.46
C LEU A 182 -4.83 -16.08 0.14
N PHE A 183 -3.70 -15.39 0.16
CA PHE A 183 -2.81 -15.18 -0.98
C PHE A 183 -1.44 -15.77 -0.68
N MET A 184 -0.93 -16.52 -1.65
CA MET A 184 0.34 -17.22 -1.60
C MET A 184 0.95 -17.22 -3.00
N HIS A 185 2.27 -17.40 -3.08
CA HIS A 185 2.95 -17.47 -4.37
C HIS A 185 2.93 -18.87 -4.97
N TYR A 186 3.21 -19.90 -4.17
CA TYR A 186 3.13 -21.29 -4.63
C TYR A 186 1.73 -21.87 -4.41
N PRO A 187 0.94 -22.12 -5.47
CA PRO A 187 -0.33 -22.81 -5.33
C PRO A 187 -0.14 -24.29 -4.98
N ASP A 188 -0.86 -24.76 -3.95
CA ASP A 188 -0.87 -26.18 -3.53
C ASP A 188 -1.52 -27.11 -4.56
N TRP A 189 -2.40 -26.57 -5.41
CA TRP A 189 -3.08 -27.32 -6.46
C TRP A 189 -2.95 -26.60 -7.80
N MET A 190 -2.13 -27.16 -8.68
CA MET A 190 -2.11 -26.78 -10.09
C MET A 190 -2.48 -27.97 -10.95
N ILE A 191 -3.50 -27.78 -11.78
CA ILE A 191 -3.81 -28.67 -12.88
C ILE A 191 -3.18 -28.04 -14.12
N GLY A 192 -2.10 -28.62 -14.64
CA GLY A 192 -1.47 -28.09 -15.86
C GLY A 192 0.04 -28.20 -15.95
N LYS A 193 0.70 -29.14 -15.26
CA LYS A 193 2.11 -29.44 -15.56
C LYS A 193 2.19 -30.08 -16.95
N ASP A 194 2.30 -29.23 -17.96
CA ASP A 194 2.60 -29.63 -19.32
C ASP A 194 4.10 -29.94 -19.40
N ALA A 195 4.42 -31.17 -19.82
CA ALA A 195 5.78 -31.65 -20.00
C ALA A 195 6.57 -30.84 -21.05
N GLN A 196 5.91 -30.07 -21.91
CA GLN A 196 6.53 -29.23 -22.95
C GLN A 196 6.74 -27.78 -22.51
N THR A 197 5.82 -27.18 -21.76
CA THR A 197 5.92 -25.76 -21.36
C THR A 197 6.55 -25.57 -19.98
N GLY A 198 6.81 -26.66 -19.25
CA GLY A 198 7.51 -26.59 -17.97
C GLY A 198 6.79 -25.73 -16.94
N GLY A 199 5.44 -25.73 -16.95
CA GLY A 199 4.68 -25.15 -15.83
C GLY A 199 5.21 -25.78 -14.53
N PRO A 200 5.54 -24.96 -13.53
CA PRO A 200 6.82 -24.91 -12.81
C PRO A 200 7.47 -26.26 -12.47
#